data_AF-A0A9D1MD38-F1
#
_entry.id   AF-A0A9D1MD38-F1
#
_cell.length_a   1.000
_cell.length_b   1.000
_cell.length_c   1.000
_cell.angle_alpha   90.00
_cell.angle_beta   90.00
_cell.angle_gamma   90.00
#
_symmetry.space_group_name_H-M   'P 1'
#
loop_
_entity.id
_entity.type
_entity.pdbx_description
1 polymer ?
#
loop_
_entity_poly.entity_id
_entity_poly.type
_entity_poly.pdbx_seq_one_letter_code
_entity_poly.pdbx_strand_id
1 'polypeptide(L)'
;MQRRGESCTGEYGINSRWLELLYENSRYAMVCSHGYSTARLGGIWIGNWLASWSGDHTVNANTNAQVSGINTGNLPELAESYINFILDYAPDWQENAERIHGIKNAIKAPARTDGAGCGAFYSTPGGYPMIFWNSGAAWQLVPVFEYWECYGSRPVKVRYDLDMDRLKGLLELTDERVLEIKCGGYFDVEKDILRPLITKLMNFWYGFADGRFYTDKEGNMHINDGTVIGEGGHYIFTPAYSPENAPSEADYNKPGCIAANTAMDIAAARDSVRMYRRLAERGVITDINEARLRLFEERIPPYMYNERGAVKEWSLSMFGDHDNHRHSSHLYAAWPGFDAAHDKTVADGIRRAVMARRIYASNERTTGFGRMQLAIAAARTGDRELFGHCLFDLVGADFEYPSLMTSHDMGLSKSAFCTDNAMSIHGVINEALVYSDSRCIRLLPCSIWESGAVRGIMTRCAG
;
A
#
# COMPACT_ATOMS: atom_id res chain seq x y z
N MET A 1 -32.08 34.94 -3.65
CA MET A 1 -32.45 35.16 -2.23
C MET A 1 -33.47 34.11 -1.83
N GLN A 2 -33.02 32.98 -1.28
CA GLN A 2 -33.71 32.17 -0.26
C GLN A 2 -32.69 31.10 0.20
N ARG A 3 -32.03 31.39 1.32
CA ARG A 3 -31.22 30.43 2.07
C ARG A 3 -32.19 29.42 2.68
N ARG A 4 -32.08 28.13 2.33
CA ARG A 4 -32.59 27.07 3.19
C ARG A 4 -31.51 26.78 4.22
N GLY A 5 -31.76 27.26 5.43
CA GLY A 5 -30.92 27.06 6.60
C GLY A 5 -31.28 25.75 7.28
N GLU A 6 -30.49 24.73 6.99
CA GLU A 6 -30.04 23.71 7.95
C GLU A 6 -28.54 23.63 7.69
N SER A 7 -27.70 23.77 8.72
CA SER A 7 -26.26 23.72 8.50
C SER A 7 -25.89 22.31 8.02
N CYS A 8 -25.58 22.14 6.74
CA CYS A 8 -25.10 20.86 6.18
C CYS A 8 -23.72 20.44 6.72
N THR A 9 -23.18 21.16 7.70
CA THR A 9 -21.94 20.89 8.42
C THR A 9 -22.22 19.90 9.55
N GLY A 10 -21.65 18.69 9.46
CA GLY A 10 -21.76 17.67 10.50
C GLY A 10 -20.93 17.97 11.75
N GLU A 11 -20.88 17.02 12.68
CA GLU A 11 -20.18 17.08 13.99
C GLU A 11 -18.74 17.62 13.89
N TYR A 12 -18.02 17.26 12.82
CA TYR A 12 -16.63 17.66 12.59
C TYR A 12 -16.48 18.92 11.73
N GLY A 13 -17.55 19.66 11.46
CA GLY A 13 -17.53 20.86 10.61
C GLY A 13 -17.42 20.60 9.11
N ILE A 14 -17.49 19.34 8.69
CA ILE A 14 -17.42 18.96 7.27
C ILE A 14 -18.80 19.11 6.62
N ASN A 15 -18.87 19.82 5.51
CA ASN A 15 -20.09 19.94 4.73
C ASN A 15 -20.37 18.62 3.97
N SER A 16 -21.53 18.00 4.22
CA SER A 16 -21.85 16.69 3.62
C SER A 16 -21.98 16.75 2.09
N ARG A 17 -22.49 17.86 1.53
CA ARG A 17 -22.60 18.03 0.08
C ARG A 17 -21.24 18.21 -0.59
N TRP A 18 -20.30 18.85 0.11
CA TRP A 18 -18.91 18.95 -0.34
C TRP A 18 -18.25 17.57 -0.40
N LEU A 19 -18.41 16.76 0.65
CA LEU A 19 -17.89 15.39 0.68
C LEU A 19 -18.49 14.51 -0.42
N GLU A 20 -19.80 14.59 -0.66
CA GLU A 20 -20.45 13.85 -1.74
C GLU A 20 -19.88 14.24 -3.11
N LEU A 21 -19.66 15.55 -3.34
CA LEU A 21 -19.03 16.04 -4.56
C LEU A 21 -17.60 15.52 -4.73
N LEU A 22 -16.80 15.51 -3.65
CA LEU A 22 -15.44 14.96 -3.67
C LEU A 22 -15.44 13.44 -3.88
N TYR A 23 -16.37 12.71 -3.27
CA TYR A 23 -16.54 11.27 -3.45
C TYR A 23 -16.82 10.92 -4.93
N GLU A 24 -17.79 11.60 -5.55
CA GLU A 24 -18.12 11.37 -6.96
C GLU A 24 -17.01 11.84 -7.90
N ASN A 25 -16.38 12.98 -7.61
CA ASN A 25 -15.22 13.46 -8.38
C ASN A 25 -14.04 12.47 -8.31
N SER A 26 -13.83 11.82 -7.17
CA SER A 26 -12.81 10.80 -7.00
C SER A 26 -13.00 9.64 -7.98
N ARG A 27 -14.22 9.10 -8.03
CA ARG A 27 -14.61 8.03 -8.97
C ARG A 27 -14.50 8.51 -10.42
N TYR A 28 -14.99 9.71 -10.71
CA TYR A 28 -14.93 10.32 -12.04
C TYR A 28 -13.49 10.48 -12.54
N ALA A 29 -12.60 11.00 -11.68
CA ALA A 29 -11.19 11.17 -12.00
C ALA A 29 -10.56 9.83 -12.37
N MET A 30 -10.82 8.79 -11.57
CA MET A 30 -10.32 7.45 -11.87
C MET A 30 -10.82 6.93 -13.22
N VAL A 31 -12.13 7.03 -13.50
CA VAL A 31 -12.72 6.60 -14.78
C VAL A 31 -12.09 7.32 -15.97
N CYS A 32 -11.72 8.59 -15.81
CA CYS A 32 -11.14 9.37 -16.89
C CYS A 32 -9.64 9.11 -17.12
N SER A 33 -8.93 8.51 -16.15
CA SER A 33 -7.47 8.37 -16.20
C SER A 33 -6.95 6.93 -16.11
N HIS A 34 -7.84 5.95 -15.88
CA HIS A 34 -7.53 4.53 -15.88
C HIS A 34 -8.16 3.88 -17.12
N GLY A 35 -7.51 2.86 -17.68
CA GLY A 35 -8.05 2.12 -18.81
C GLY A 35 -6.97 1.31 -19.53
N TYR A 36 -6.09 1.98 -20.26
CA TYR A 36 -4.91 1.33 -20.85
C TYR A 36 -3.86 0.95 -19.79
N SER A 37 -3.68 1.82 -18.79
CA SER A 37 -2.80 1.62 -17.64
C SER A 37 -3.42 2.29 -16.41
N THR A 38 -2.77 2.21 -15.26
CA THR A 38 -3.17 2.97 -14.07
C THR A 38 -2.78 4.44 -14.19
N ALA A 39 -3.47 5.32 -13.45
CA ALA A 39 -3.17 6.75 -13.40
C ALA A 39 -1.70 7.02 -13.00
N ARG A 40 -1.04 7.94 -13.69
CA ARG A 40 0.24 8.55 -13.26
C ARG A 40 -0.02 9.58 -12.17
N LEU A 41 1.03 10.19 -11.59
CA LEU A 41 0.87 11.29 -10.61
C LEU A 41 -0.14 12.36 -11.05
N GLY A 42 -0.04 12.83 -12.30
CA GLY A 42 -0.97 13.81 -12.89
C GLY A 42 -2.22 13.20 -13.55
N GLY A 43 -2.53 11.92 -13.32
CA GLY A 43 -3.53 11.19 -14.09
C GLY A 43 -3.09 11.06 -15.55
N ILE A 44 -3.89 11.63 -16.45
CA ILE A 44 -3.53 11.82 -17.87
C ILE A 44 -3.37 13.30 -18.24
N TRP A 45 -3.45 14.19 -17.24
CA TRP A 45 -3.52 15.63 -17.44
C TRP A 45 -2.19 16.26 -17.08
N ILE A 46 -1.43 16.64 -18.11
CA ILE A 46 -0.18 17.35 -17.93
C ILE A 46 -0.05 18.47 -18.96
N GLY A 47 0.29 19.67 -18.48
CA GLY A 47 0.49 20.87 -19.31
C GLY A 47 1.95 21.32 -19.39
N ASN A 48 2.91 20.48 -18.98
CA ASN A 48 4.33 20.81 -18.93
C ASN A 48 5.19 19.66 -19.50
N TRP A 49 6.28 20.00 -20.18
CA TRP A 49 7.29 19.05 -20.65
C TRP A 49 8.10 18.43 -19.51
N LEU A 50 8.30 19.19 -18.42
CA LEU A 50 9.05 18.76 -17.23
C LEU A 50 8.08 18.58 -16.06
N ALA A 51 7.30 17.51 -16.15
CA ALA A 51 6.42 17.06 -15.08
C ALA A 51 7.18 16.98 -13.74
N SER A 52 6.53 17.42 -12.65
CA SER A 52 7.05 17.16 -11.30
C SER A 52 7.24 15.66 -11.11
N TRP A 53 8.42 15.27 -10.61
CA TRP A 53 8.82 13.86 -10.48
C TRP A 53 8.63 13.07 -11.79
N SER A 54 8.91 13.67 -12.95
CA SER A 54 8.76 13.00 -14.25
C SER A 54 7.33 12.59 -14.63
N GLY A 55 6.32 12.91 -13.81
CA GLY A 55 4.94 12.49 -14.06
C GLY A 55 4.82 10.97 -14.16
N ASP A 56 5.65 10.26 -13.42
CA ASP A 56 5.74 8.80 -13.45
C ASP A 56 4.74 8.17 -12.47
N HIS A 57 4.93 6.88 -12.19
CA HIS A 57 4.21 6.15 -11.16
C HIS A 57 5.12 6.02 -9.93
N THR A 58 4.91 6.87 -8.94
CA THR A 58 5.51 6.71 -7.61
C THR A 58 4.69 5.69 -6.82
N VAL A 59 5.21 4.48 -6.68
CA VAL A 59 4.47 3.31 -6.16
C VAL A 59 4.77 3.00 -4.69
N ASN A 60 5.65 3.78 -4.04
CA ASN A 60 5.90 3.71 -2.60
C ASN A 60 4.93 4.58 -1.76
N ALA A 61 3.97 5.27 -2.41
CA ALA A 61 2.86 5.95 -1.77
C ALA A 61 1.74 6.31 -2.76
N ASN A 62 2.05 7.17 -3.75
CA ASN A 62 1.04 7.92 -4.53
C ASN A 62 0.15 7.04 -5.42
N THR A 63 0.74 6.14 -6.20
CA THR A 63 -0.03 5.23 -7.08
C THR A 63 -0.95 4.35 -6.25
N ASN A 64 -0.46 3.87 -5.11
CA ASN A 64 -1.24 3.02 -4.20
C ASN A 64 -2.35 3.81 -3.51
N ALA A 65 -2.14 5.11 -3.26
CA ALA A 65 -3.17 6.02 -2.83
C ALA A 65 -4.26 6.20 -3.88
N GLN A 66 -3.89 6.42 -5.15
CA GLN A 66 -4.81 6.61 -6.28
C GLN A 66 -5.74 5.40 -6.47
N VAL A 67 -5.23 4.18 -6.23
CA VAL A 67 -6.01 2.94 -6.41
C VAL A 67 -6.61 2.40 -5.10
N SER A 68 -6.48 3.11 -3.98
CA SER A 68 -6.90 2.65 -2.65
C SER A 68 -8.36 2.20 -2.54
N GLY A 69 -9.25 2.75 -3.37
CA GLY A 69 -10.67 2.40 -3.42
C GLY A 69 -11.10 1.69 -4.70
N ILE A 70 -10.17 1.27 -5.58
CA ILE A 70 -10.52 0.78 -6.92
C ILE A 70 -11.44 -0.46 -6.90
N ASN A 71 -11.18 -1.40 -5.99
CA ASN A 71 -11.98 -2.61 -5.87
C ASN A 71 -13.24 -2.37 -5.01
N THR A 72 -13.08 -1.76 -3.82
CA THR A 72 -14.22 -1.46 -2.93
C THR A 72 -15.22 -0.49 -3.57
N GLY A 73 -14.78 0.35 -4.49
CA GLY A 73 -15.59 1.25 -5.30
C GLY A 73 -16.36 0.58 -6.43
N ASN A 74 -16.25 -0.73 -6.63
CA ASN A 74 -16.90 -1.45 -7.73
C ASN A 74 -16.52 -0.88 -9.12
N LEU A 75 -15.22 -0.80 -9.39
CA LEU A 75 -14.64 -0.31 -10.64
C LEU A 75 -13.77 -1.42 -11.31
N PRO A 76 -14.34 -2.59 -11.66
CA PRO A 76 -13.55 -3.75 -12.07
C PRO A 76 -12.73 -3.51 -13.33
N GLU A 77 -13.24 -2.77 -14.32
CA GLU A 77 -12.49 -2.47 -15.55
C GLU A 77 -11.25 -1.61 -15.28
N LEU A 78 -11.31 -0.76 -14.25
CA LEU A 78 -10.18 0.07 -13.84
C LEU A 78 -9.17 -0.78 -13.04
N ALA A 79 -9.65 -1.68 -12.19
CA ALA A 79 -8.80 -2.65 -11.51
C ALA A 79 -8.07 -3.56 -12.51
N GLU A 80 -8.73 -4.02 -13.57
CA GLU A 80 -8.11 -4.75 -14.68
C GLU A 80 -6.98 -3.91 -15.33
N SER A 81 -7.15 -2.58 -15.47
CA SER A 81 -6.08 -1.70 -15.99
C SER A 81 -4.87 -1.61 -15.05
N TYR A 82 -5.08 -1.64 -13.73
CA TYR A 82 -4.00 -1.70 -12.75
C TYR A 82 -3.27 -3.05 -12.80
N ILE A 83 -4.01 -4.16 -12.94
CA ILE A 83 -3.41 -5.49 -13.07
C ILE A 83 -2.53 -5.56 -14.33
N ASN A 84 -3.02 -5.07 -15.47
CA ASN A 84 -2.23 -5.00 -16.70
C ASN A 84 -1.00 -4.09 -16.53
N PHE A 85 -1.12 -2.97 -15.83
CA PHE A 85 0.02 -2.12 -15.46
C PHE A 85 1.07 -2.89 -14.66
N ILE A 86 0.69 -3.65 -13.62
CA ILE A 86 1.62 -4.47 -12.85
C ILE A 86 2.30 -5.50 -13.75
N LEU A 87 1.53 -6.22 -14.58
CA LEU A 87 2.07 -7.25 -15.48
C LEU A 87 3.08 -6.69 -16.49
N ASP A 88 2.98 -5.42 -16.85
CA ASP A 88 3.86 -4.78 -17.83
C ASP A 88 5.33 -4.71 -17.37
N TYR A 89 5.58 -4.47 -16.08
CA TYR A 89 6.93 -4.29 -15.53
C TYR A 89 7.29 -5.26 -14.39
N ALA A 90 6.37 -6.11 -13.96
CA ALA A 90 6.65 -7.20 -13.02
C ALA A 90 7.75 -8.18 -13.49
N PRO A 91 8.00 -8.43 -14.80
CA PRO A 91 9.13 -9.25 -15.21
C PRO A 91 10.48 -8.76 -14.67
N ASP A 92 10.69 -7.45 -14.57
CA ASP A 92 11.93 -6.87 -14.04
C ASP A 92 12.07 -7.04 -12.52
N TRP A 93 11.00 -7.36 -11.82
CA TRP A 93 11.04 -7.57 -10.38
C TRP A 93 11.86 -8.81 -10.01
N GLN A 94 11.94 -9.80 -10.90
CA GLN A 94 12.81 -10.97 -10.70
C GLN A 94 14.28 -10.58 -10.79
N GLU A 95 14.62 -9.76 -11.78
CA GLU A 95 15.97 -9.23 -11.94
C GLU A 95 16.38 -8.38 -10.73
N ASN A 96 15.48 -7.54 -10.21
CA ASN A 96 15.71 -6.78 -8.99
C ASN A 96 16.00 -7.68 -7.78
N ALA A 97 15.21 -8.74 -7.56
CA ALA A 97 15.41 -9.66 -6.45
C ALA A 97 16.78 -10.38 -6.53
N GLU A 98 17.14 -10.87 -7.72
CA GLU A 98 18.41 -11.56 -7.93
C GLU A 98 19.61 -10.61 -7.86
N ARG A 99 19.56 -9.43 -8.48
CA ARG A 99 20.70 -8.50 -8.52
C ARG A 99 20.94 -7.75 -7.21
N ILE A 100 19.89 -7.43 -6.46
CA ILE A 100 20.02 -6.63 -5.24
C ILE A 100 20.26 -7.53 -4.02
N HIS A 101 19.53 -8.65 -3.90
CA HIS A 101 19.58 -9.53 -2.74
C HIS A 101 20.15 -10.93 -3.02
N GLY A 102 20.41 -11.28 -4.29
CA GLY A 102 20.86 -12.63 -4.65
C GLY A 102 19.77 -13.69 -4.60
N ILE A 103 18.49 -13.30 -4.51
CA ILE A 103 17.38 -14.23 -4.30
C ILE A 103 16.73 -14.55 -5.65
N LYS A 104 16.89 -15.80 -6.10
CA LYS A 104 16.31 -16.31 -7.35
C LYS A 104 14.87 -16.77 -7.15
N ASN A 105 14.10 -16.86 -8.25
CA ASN A 105 12.69 -17.25 -8.23
C ASN A 105 11.86 -16.43 -7.22
N ALA A 106 12.20 -15.15 -7.10
CA ALA A 106 11.60 -14.19 -6.19
C ALA A 106 11.28 -12.90 -6.95
N ILE A 107 10.47 -12.02 -6.35
CA ILE A 107 10.15 -10.72 -6.94
C ILE A 107 10.41 -9.59 -5.94
N LYS A 108 10.96 -8.49 -6.44
CA LYS A 108 11.14 -7.24 -5.70
C LYS A 108 10.79 -6.05 -6.59
N ALA A 109 9.74 -5.34 -6.23
CA ALA A 109 9.26 -4.21 -7.01
C ALA A 109 10.11 -2.94 -6.79
N PRO A 110 10.18 -2.04 -7.79
CA PRO A 110 10.80 -0.73 -7.64
C PRO A 110 9.91 0.24 -6.85
N ALA A 111 10.49 1.32 -6.33
CA ALA A 111 9.74 2.42 -5.70
C ALA A 111 9.07 3.37 -6.72
N ARG A 112 9.54 3.32 -7.97
CA ARG A 112 9.09 4.18 -9.08
C ARG A 112 9.20 3.43 -10.40
N THR A 113 8.31 3.72 -11.33
CA THR A 113 8.38 3.23 -12.72
C THR A 113 7.74 4.26 -13.65
N ASP A 114 8.18 4.30 -14.91
CA ASP A 114 7.53 5.08 -15.95
C ASP A 114 6.27 4.41 -16.50
N GLY A 115 6.00 3.16 -16.11
CA GLY A 115 4.85 2.37 -16.56
C GLY A 115 4.94 1.92 -18.02
N ALA A 116 6.15 1.86 -18.60
CA ALA A 116 6.40 1.44 -19.98
C ALA A 116 7.27 0.18 -20.05
N GLY A 117 7.10 -0.73 -19.08
CA GLY A 117 7.83 -2.01 -19.04
C GLY A 117 9.27 -1.92 -18.52
N CYS A 118 9.66 -0.77 -17.93
CA CYS A 118 10.94 -0.54 -17.26
C CYS A 118 10.74 -0.55 -15.72
N GLY A 119 10.89 -1.71 -15.11
CA GLY A 119 10.74 -1.94 -13.67
C GLY A 119 12.06 -2.16 -12.92
N ALA A 120 13.20 -2.16 -13.60
CA ALA A 120 14.49 -2.37 -12.94
C ALA A 120 14.93 -1.11 -12.16
N PHE A 121 15.66 -1.31 -11.07
CA PHE A 121 16.30 -0.20 -10.35
C PHE A 121 17.52 0.32 -11.14
N TYR A 122 17.37 1.43 -11.88
CA TYR A 122 18.45 2.02 -12.68
C TYR A 122 19.32 3.04 -11.92
N SER A 123 18.80 3.69 -10.88
CA SER A 123 19.56 4.59 -10.00
C SER A 123 18.81 4.89 -8.70
N THR A 124 19.54 5.24 -7.65
CA THR A 124 18.96 5.87 -6.46
C THR A 124 18.90 7.38 -6.69
N PRO A 125 17.71 8.02 -6.59
CA PRO A 125 17.65 9.48 -6.50
C PRO A 125 18.56 9.94 -5.36
N GLY A 126 19.36 10.99 -5.60
CA GLY A 126 20.44 11.42 -4.70
C GLY A 126 19.99 11.50 -3.25
N GLY A 127 20.43 10.55 -2.43
CA GLY A 127 20.12 10.48 -1.00
C GLY A 127 18.89 9.67 -0.59
N TYR A 128 18.30 8.81 -1.41
CA TYR A 128 17.27 7.87 -0.92
C TYR A 128 17.59 6.41 -1.31
N PRO A 129 17.76 5.49 -0.34
CA PRO A 129 18.14 4.12 -0.60
C PRO A 129 16.92 3.26 -0.97
N MET A 130 16.17 3.70 -1.98
CA MET A 130 14.93 3.07 -2.47
C MET A 130 15.11 1.60 -2.85
N ILE A 131 16.33 1.19 -3.18
CA ILE A 131 16.68 -0.20 -3.43
C ILE A 131 16.45 -1.10 -2.22
N PHE A 132 16.44 -0.58 -0.99
CA PHE A 132 16.16 -1.34 0.24
C PHE A 132 14.73 -1.14 0.75
N TRP A 133 13.86 -0.57 -0.08
CA TRP A 133 12.42 -0.67 0.13
C TRP A 133 11.95 -2.06 -0.31
N ASN A 134 11.71 -2.95 0.66
CA ASN A 134 11.48 -4.38 0.42
C ASN A 134 10.00 -4.74 0.34
N SER A 135 9.15 -4.01 1.07
CA SER A 135 7.68 -4.13 1.09
C SER A 135 6.97 -3.80 -0.22
N GLY A 136 7.69 -3.31 -1.25
CA GLY A 136 7.07 -2.78 -2.47
C GLY A 136 6.29 -3.78 -3.30
N ALA A 137 6.77 -5.02 -3.42
CA ALA A 137 6.05 -6.06 -4.16
C ALA A 137 4.76 -6.48 -3.44
N ALA A 138 4.80 -6.61 -2.12
CA ALA A 138 3.61 -6.92 -1.33
C ALA A 138 2.54 -5.83 -1.49
N TRP A 139 2.89 -4.56 -1.31
CA TRP A 139 1.93 -3.46 -1.44
C TRP A 139 1.29 -3.41 -2.82
N GLN A 140 2.09 -3.51 -3.89
CA GLN A 140 1.59 -3.42 -5.26
C GLN A 140 0.74 -4.65 -5.66
N LEU A 141 0.88 -5.77 -4.98
CA LEU A 141 0.02 -6.94 -5.18
C LEU A 141 -1.27 -6.89 -4.36
N VAL A 142 -1.40 -6.01 -3.35
CA VAL A 142 -2.64 -5.89 -2.58
C VAL A 142 -3.85 -5.56 -3.48
N PRO A 143 -3.83 -4.55 -4.37
CA PRO A 143 -5.00 -4.27 -5.21
C PRO A 143 -5.32 -5.41 -6.20
N VAL A 144 -4.30 -6.18 -6.62
CA VAL A 144 -4.49 -7.38 -7.48
C VAL A 144 -5.16 -8.50 -6.70
N PHE A 145 -4.72 -8.73 -5.45
CA PHE A 145 -5.31 -9.71 -4.56
C PHE A 145 -6.73 -9.32 -4.12
N GLU A 146 -6.93 -8.04 -3.84
CA GLU A 146 -8.21 -7.47 -3.44
C GLU A 146 -9.24 -7.51 -4.59
N TYR A 147 -8.80 -7.43 -5.85
CA TYR A 147 -9.66 -7.67 -7.01
C TYR A 147 -10.26 -9.08 -6.93
N TRP A 148 -9.43 -10.10 -6.65
CA TRP A 148 -9.93 -11.45 -6.44
C TRP A 148 -10.84 -11.56 -5.22
N GLU A 149 -10.50 -10.91 -4.09
CA GLU A 149 -11.35 -10.92 -2.90
C GLU A 149 -12.71 -10.22 -3.12
N CYS A 150 -12.79 -9.23 -4.01
CA CYS A 150 -14.03 -8.48 -4.29
C CYS A 150 -14.87 -9.09 -5.43
N TYR A 151 -14.22 -9.65 -6.46
CA TYR A 151 -14.88 -10.10 -7.68
C TYR A 151 -14.79 -11.61 -7.92
N GLY A 152 -14.14 -12.36 -7.03
CA GLY A 152 -13.90 -13.79 -7.17
C GLY A 152 -12.96 -14.10 -8.34
N SER A 153 -13.12 -15.26 -8.95
CA SER A 153 -12.31 -15.72 -10.10
C SER A 153 -12.66 -15.01 -11.43
N ARG A 154 -13.08 -13.73 -11.38
CA ARG A 154 -13.38 -12.94 -12.56
C ARG A 154 -12.12 -12.87 -13.45
N PRO A 155 -12.20 -13.22 -14.75
CA PRO A 155 -11.06 -13.17 -15.64
C PRO A 155 -10.60 -11.72 -15.84
N VAL A 156 -9.29 -11.53 -16.04
CA VAL A 156 -8.69 -10.22 -16.31
C VAL A 156 -8.43 -10.08 -17.79
N LYS A 157 -8.98 -9.04 -18.43
CA LYS A 157 -8.74 -8.81 -19.85
C LYS A 157 -7.27 -8.48 -20.11
N VAL A 158 -6.68 -9.13 -21.10
CA VAL A 158 -5.30 -8.93 -21.53
C VAL A 158 -5.20 -7.63 -22.34
N ARG A 159 -4.27 -6.75 -21.98
CA ARG A 159 -3.90 -5.59 -22.80
C ARG A 159 -3.12 -6.06 -24.03
N TYR A 160 -3.46 -5.54 -25.20
CA TYR A 160 -3.06 -6.11 -26.51
C TYR A 160 -1.56 -6.11 -26.78
N ASP A 161 -0.77 -5.34 -26.04
CA ASP A 161 0.67 -5.16 -26.19
C ASP A 161 1.46 -5.61 -24.97
N LEU A 162 0.87 -6.43 -24.09
CA LEU A 162 1.65 -7.11 -23.06
C LEU A 162 2.69 -8.04 -23.70
N ASP A 163 3.92 -7.96 -23.19
CA ASP A 163 5.01 -8.85 -23.58
C ASP A 163 4.82 -10.24 -22.96
N MET A 164 4.05 -11.08 -23.66
CA MET A 164 3.76 -12.45 -23.21
C MET A 164 5.01 -13.33 -23.13
N ASP A 165 6.08 -12.99 -23.85
CA ASP A 165 7.31 -13.80 -23.83
C ASP A 165 8.09 -13.53 -22.54
N ARG A 166 8.17 -12.27 -22.09
CA ARG A 166 8.69 -11.90 -20.76
C ARG A 166 7.80 -12.44 -19.64
N LEU A 167 6.47 -12.36 -19.81
CA LEU A 167 5.52 -12.83 -18.80
C LEU A 167 5.52 -14.34 -18.63
N LYS A 168 5.75 -15.12 -19.70
CA LYS A 168 5.70 -16.59 -19.66
C LYS A 168 6.57 -17.16 -18.54
N GLY A 169 7.80 -16.65 -18.40
CA GLY A 169 8.74 -17.10 -17.37
C GLY A 169 8.33 -16.67 -15.96
N LEU A 170 7.92 -15.40 -15.80
CA LEU A 170 7.46 -14.86 -14.52
C LEU A 170 6.23 -15.61 -13.99
N LEU A 171 5.25 -15.81 -14.85
CA LEU A 171 3.94 -16.37 -14.53
C LEU A 171 3.89 -17.90 -14.63
N GLU A 172 5.00 -18.55 -15.00
CA GLU A 172 5.11 -20.01 -15.14
C GLU A 172 4.08 -20.60 -16.12
N LEU A 173 3.83 -19.89 -17.22
CA LEU A 173 2.85 -20.29 -18.23
C LEU A 173 3.44 -21.31 -19.21
N THR A 174 2.65 -22.31 -19.60
CA THR A 174 3.01 -23.20 -20.71
C THR A 174 2.79 -22.50 -22.06
N ASP A 175 3.38 -23.03 -23.13
CA ASP A 175 3.15 -22.51 -24.49
C ASP A 175 1.68 -22.60 -24.88
N GLU A 176 1.00 -23.69 -24.51
CA GLU A 176 -0.43 -23.87 -24.75
C GLU A 176 -1.23 -22.79 -24.00
N ARG A 177 -0.91 -22.52 -22.73
CA ARG A 177 -1.61 -21.51 -21.95
C ARG A 177 -1.39 -20.10 -22.50
N VAL A 178 -0.18 -19.77 -22.95
CA VAL A 178 0.11 -18.50 -23.64
C VAL A 178 -0.74 -18.36 -24.90
N LEU A 179 -0.86 -19.42 -25.70
CA LEU A 179 -1.71 -19.42 -26.90
C LEU A 179 -3.19 -19.24 -26.56
N GLU A 180 -3.69 -19.92 -25.53
CA GLU A 180 -5.07 -19.75 -25.04
C GLU A 180 -5.34 -18.31 -24.59
N ILE A 181 -4.43 -17.70 -23.83
CA ILE A 181 -4.54 -16.31 -23.37
C ILE A 181 -4.53 -15.36 -24.57
N LYS A 182 -3.63 -15.56 -25.53
CA LYS A 182 -3.56 -14.74 -26.76
C LYS A 182 -4.83 -14.87 -27.62
N CYS A 183 -5.44 -16.05 -27.70
CA CYS A 183 -6.66 -16.29 -28.48
C CYS A 183 -7.93 -15.82 -27.76
N GLY A 184 -8.02 -16.06 -26.45
CA GLY A 184 -9.18 -15.75 -25.63
C GLY A 184 -9.21 -14.31 -25.13
N GLY A 185 -8.04 -13.69 -24.94
CA GLY A 185 -7.89 -12.32 -24.45
C GLY A 185 -8.05 -12.16 -22.93
N TYR A 186 -7.89 -13.24 -22.15
CA TYR A 186 -8.08 -13.22 -20.70
C TYR A 186 -7.07 -14.04 -19.91
N PHE A 187 -6.64 -13.52 -18.77
CA PHE A 187 -5.96 -14.26 -17.69
C PHE A 187 -6.96 -14.79 -16.66
N ASP A 188 -6.69 -15.98 -16.12
CA ASP A 188 -7.24 -16.46 -14.85
C ASP A 188 -6.49 -15.78 -13.70
N VAL A 189 -7.18 -14.96 -12.91
CA VAL A 189 -6.54 -14.16 -11.85
C VAL A 189 -5.88 -15.03 -10.77
N GLU A 190 -6.46 -16.18 -10.43
CA GLU A 190 -5.93 -17.05 -9.39
C GLU A 190 -4.71 -17.81 -9.89
N LYS A 191 -4.84 -18.46 -11.05
CA LYS A 191 -3.87 -19.43 -11.55
C LYS A 191 -2.74 -18.78 -12.35
N ASP A 192 -3.08 -17.85 -13.23
CA ASP A 192 -2.11 -17.25 -14.15
C ASP A 192 -1.37 -16.08 -13.48
N ILE A 193 -2.00 -15.38 -12.52
CA ILE A 193 -1.45 -14.15 -11.93
C ILE A 193 -1.08 -14.35 -10.45
N LEU A 194 -2.06 -14.56 -9.57
CA LEU A 194 -1.83 -14.54 -8.13
C LEU A 194 -0.94 -15.69 -7.66
N ARG A 195 -1.19 -16.92 -8.11
CA ARG A 195 -0.37 -18.09 -7.76
C ARG A 195 1.13 -17.84 -8.00
N PRO A 196 1.62 -17.56 -9.23
CA PRO A 196 3.05 -17.40 -9.47
C PRO A 196 3.63 -16.16 -8.78
N LEU A 197 2.90 -15.04 -8.71
CA LEU A 197 3.42 -13.81 -8.10
C LEU A 197 3.50 -13.91 -6.58
N ILE A 198 2.48 -14.42 -5.90
CA ILE A 198 2.49 -14.58 -4.43
C ILE A 198 3.49 -15.65 -4.00
N THR A 199 3.66 -16.74 -4.76
CA THR A 199 4.73 -17.73 -4.49
C THR A 199 6.11 -17.08 -4.57
N LYS A 200 6.38 -16.26 -5.60
CA LYS A 200 7.66 -15.55 -5.74
C LYS A 200 7.84 -14.47 -4.67
N LEU A 201 6.76 -13.84 -4.22
CA LEU A 201 6.79 -12.91 -3.09
C LEU A 201 7.20 -13.64 -1.80
N MET A 202 6.67 -14.84 -1.55
CA MET A 202 7.10 -15.65 -0.40
C MET A 202 8.54 -16.13 -0.51
N ASN A 203 8.99 -16.49 -1.72
CA ASN A 203 10.40 -16.84 -1.96
C ASN A 203 11.34 -15.67 -1.64
N PHE A 204 10.93 -14.42 -1.95
CA PHE A 204 11.68 -13.24 -1.54
C PHE A 204 11.84 -13.20 -0.03
N TRP A 205 10.74 -13.27 0.74
CA TRP A 205 10.82 -13.20 2.19
C TRP A 205 11.62 -14.34 2.82
N TYR A 206 11.47 -15.56 2.32
CA TYR A 206 12.24 -16.69 2.78
C TYR A 206 13.75 -16.60 2.47
N GLY A 207 14.13 -15.93 1.38
CA GLY A 207 15.53 -15.69 1.04
C GLY A 207 16.11 -14.46 1.72
N PHE A 208 15.27 -13.47 2.02
CA PHE A 208 15.65 -12.22 2.66
C PHE A 208 15.83 -12.37 4.16
N ALA A 209 15.00 -13.17 4.82
CA ALA A 209 15.10 -13.45 6.24
C ALA A 209 16.26 -14.41 6.52
N ASP A 210 17.33 -13.87 7.12
CA ASP A 210 18.54 -14.60 7.43
C ASP A 210 18.64 -14.89 8.92
N GLY A 211 18.70 -16.18 9.28
CA GLY A 211 18.78 -16.61 10.67
C GLY A 211 20.05 -16.19 11.41
N ARG A 212 21.05 -15.64 10.72
CA ARG A 212 22.28 -15.06 11.32
C ARG A 212 22.06 -13.64 11.85
N PHE A 213 20.97 -12.99 11.47
CA PHE A 213 20.59 -11.65 11.90
C PHE A 213 19.27 -11.76 12.65
N TYR A 214 19.30 -11.71 13.97
CA TYR A 214 18.12 -11.98 14.79
C TYR A 214 18.17 -11.29 16.14
N THR A 215 17.02 -11.14 16.77
CA THR A 215 16.91 -10.87 18.21
C THR A 215 16.60 -12.17 18.94
N ASP A 216 17.28 -12.44 20.05
CA ASP A 216 16.92 -13.56 20.93
C ASP A 216 15.60 -13.29 21.69
N LYS A 217 15.16 -14.25 22.51
CA LYS A 217 13.91 -14.15 23.27
C LYS A 217 13.93 -13.06 24.35
N GLU A 218 15.12 -12.61 24.76
CA GLU A 218 15.35 -11.47 25.65
C GLU A 218 15.41 -10.14 24.89
N GLY A 219 15.42 -10.16 23.56
CA GLY A 219 15.50 -8.99 22.69
C GLY A 219 16.92 -8.52 22.39
N ASN A 220 17.96 -9.30 22.74
CA ASN A 220 19.34 -8.97 22.40
C ASN A 220 19.59 -9.22 20.91
N MET A 221 20.29 -8.30 20.25
CA MET A 221 20.61 -8.40 18.84
C MET A 221 21.85 -9.26 18.58
N HIS A 222 21.73 -10.18 17.63
CA HIS A 222 22.81 -11.02 17.10
C HIS A 222 22.98 -10.72 15.61
N ILE A 223 24.17 -10.26 15.22
CA ILE A 223 24.47 -9.76 13.86
C ILE A 223 25.65 -10.55 13.30
N ASN A 224 25.36 -11.71 12.71
CA ASN A 224 26.35 -12.61 12.09
C ASN A 224 27.55 -12.90 13.00
N ASP A 225 27.29 -13.17 14.28
CA ASP A 225 28.27 -13.40 15.34
C ASP A 225 28.71 -14.88 15.47
N GLY A 226 28.32 -15.72 14.51
CA GLY A 226 28.56 -17.17 14.51
C GLY A 226 27.42 -17.99 15.11
N THR A 227 26.36 -17.35 15.62
CA THR A 227 25.14 -18.02 16.08
C THR A 227 24.02 -17.96 15.04
N VAL A 228 22.96 -18.74 15.26
CA VAL A 228 21.75 -18.73 14.43
C VAL A 228 20.51 -18.71 15.31
N ILE A 229 19.47 -18.06 14.82
CA ILE A 229 18.18 -17.86 15.48
C ILE A 229 17.62 -19.16 16.09
N GLY A 230 17.48 -19.13 17.41
CA GLY A 230 16.93 -20.21 18.22
C GLY A 230 15.42 -20.16 18.37
N GLU A 231 14.91 -20.90 19.36
CA GLU A 231 13.50 -20.85 19.78
C GLU A 231 13.21 -19.51 20.47
N GLY A 232 12.05 -18.91 20.15
CA GLY A 232 11.63 -17.61 20.69
C GLY A 232 12.37 -16.40 20.13
N GLY A 233 13.33 -16.58 19.22
CA GLY A 233 14.00 -15.49 18.52
C GLY A 233 13.20 -15.00 17.30
N HIS A 234 13.49 -13.78 16.86
CA HIS A 234 12.90 -13.17 15.67
C HIS A 234 13.96 -12.69 14.70
N TYR A 235 13.69 -12.73 13.40
CA TYR A 235 14.61 -12.20 12.38
C TYR A 235 14.88 -10.71 12.60
N ILE A 236 16.02 -10.25 12.09
CA ILE A 236 16.27 -8.85 11.82
C ILE A 236 16.25 -8.68 10.30
N PHE A 237 15.20 -8.05 9.80
CA PHE A 237 15.07 -7.65 8.40
C PHE A 237 16.01 -6.50 8.10
N THR A 238 17.10 -6.79 7.38
CA THR A 238 18.15 -5.83 7.05
C THR A 238 18.83 -6.20 5.72
N PRO A 239 19.25 -5.22 4.89
CA PRO A 239 18.96 -3.79 5.00
C PRO A 239 17.49 -3.48 4.70
N ALA A 240 16.92 -2.50 5.42
CA ALA A 240 15.53 -2.05 5.26
C ALA A 240 15.46 -0.52 5.13
N TYR A 241 14.38 -0.02 4.56
CA TYR A 241 14.14 1.41 4.40
C TYR A 241 12.65 1.74 4.54
N SER A 242 12.33 2.76 5.34
CA SER A 242 10.96 3.25 5.54
C SER A 242 10.78 4.53 4.70
N PRO A 243 10.11 4.47 3.54
CA PRO A 243 10.04 5.62 2.66
C PRO A 243 9.27 6.78 3.32
N GLU A 244 9.68 8.03 3.20
CA GLU A 244 11.04 8.53 2.92
C GLU A 244 11.74 9.07 4.18
N ASN A 245 11.44 8.44 5.32
CA ASN A 245 11.87 8.89 6.64
C ASN A 245 13.23 8.28 7.06
N ALA A 246 13.81 8.77 8.15
CA ALA A 246 15.04 8.24 8.73
C ALA A 246 14.91 8.07 10.26
N PRO A 247 15.60 7.08 10.86
CA PRO A 247 15.66 6.93 12.31
C PRO A 247 16.18 8.19 12.99
N SER A 248 15.84 8.38 14.26
CA SER A 248 16.10 9.66 14.91
C SER A 248 17.57 10.02 15.12
N GLU A 249 18.39 8.98 15.11
CA GLU A 249 19.84 8.99 15.26
C GLU A 249 20.54 9.35 13.94
N ALA A 250 19.82 9.36 12.82
CA ALA A 250 20.36 9.72 11.51
C ALA A 250 20.56 11.24 11.36
N ASP A 251 21.60 11.64 10.64
CA ASP A 251 21.75 13.02 10.17
C ASP A 251 20.73 13.29 9.06
N TYR A 252 19.64 13.98 9.40
CA TYR A 252 18.55 14.29 8.47
C TYR A 252 18.99 15.17 7.27
N ASN A 253 20.13 15.87 7.38
CA ASN A 253 20.71 16.61 6.25
C ASN A 253 21.39 15.70 5.22
N LYS A 254 21.52 14.40 5.52
CA LYS A 254 21.90 13.33 4.62
C LYS A 254 20.70 12.40 4.49
N PRO A 255 19.72 12.72 3.62
CA PRO A 255 18.50 11.92 3.51
C PRO A 255 18.83 10.44 3.27
N GLY A 256 17.88 9.58 3.66
CA GLY A 256 17.87 8.17 3.27
C GLY A 256 18.85 7.27 4.02
N CYS A 257 18.59 7.05 5.31
CA CYS A 257 19.33 6.05 6.07
C CYS A 257 18.74 4.66 5.91
N ILE A 258 19.62 3.73 5.55
CA ILE A 258 19.37 2.30 5.66
C ILE A 258 19.20 1.98 7.15
N ALA A 259 18.17 1.21 7.45
CA ALA A 259 17.83 0.76 8.80
C ALA A 259 17.58 -0.75 8.78
N ALA A 260 16.93 -1.24 9.83
CA ALA A 260 16.47 -2.61 9.94
C ALA A 260 15.10 -2.65 10.63
N ASN A 261 14.34 -3.73 10.42
CA ASN A 261 13.01 -3.97 11.00
C ASN A 261 12.06 -2.76 10.86
N THR A 262 11.91 -2.22 9.65
CA THR A 262 10.85 -1.23 9.43
C THR A 262 9.50 -1.88 9.71
N ALA A 263 8.60 -1.17 10.39
CA ALA A 263 7.25 -1.69 10.65
C ALA A 263 6.50 -2.00 9.33
N MET A 264 6.84 -1.29 8.27
CA MET A 264 6.32 -1.54 6.92
C MET A 264 6.76 -2.91 6.36
N ASP A 265 8.03 -3.28 6.48
CA ASP A 265 8.50 -4.59 6.01
C ASP A 265 7.93 -5.74 6.87
N ILE A 266 7.78 -5.53 8.18
CA ILE A 266 7.11 -6.47 9.08
C ILE A 266 5.66 -6.71 8.63
N ALA A 267 4.92 -5.62 8.40
CA ALA A 267 3.52 -5.69 7.97
C ALA A 267 3.39 -6.34 6.58
N ALA A 268 4.28 -5.99 5.64
CA ALA A 268 4.30 -6.56 4.29
C ALA A 268 4.63 -8.06 4.30
N ALA A 269 5.55 -8.52 5.16
CA ALA A 269 5.84 -9.94 5.32
C ALA A 269 4.63 -10.71 5.85
N ARG A 270 3.91 -10.15 6.85
CA ARG A 270 2.67 -10.74 7.37
C ARG A 270 1.56 -10.78 6.34
N ASP A 271 1.38 -9.72 5.57
CA ASP A 271 0.38 -9.68 4.51
C ASP A 271 0.72 -10.64 3.36
N SER A 272 2.01 -10.84 3.07
CA SER A 272 2.47 -11.86 2.12
C SER A 272 2.12 -13.28 2.60
N VAL A 273 2.33 -13.58 3.88
CA VAL A 273 1.91 -14.85 4.50
C VAL A 273 0.39 -15.01 4.41
N ARG A 274 -0.39 -13.96 4.70
CA ARG A 274 -1.86 -13.97 4.59
C ARG A 274 -2.31 -14.32 3.18
N MET A 275 -1.79 -13.62 2.16
CA MET A 275 -2.14 -13.89 0.75
C MET A 275 -1.76 -15.32 0.33
N TYR A 276 -0.57 -15.78 0.73
CA TYR A 276 -0.09 -17.13 0.41
C TYR A 276 -0.93 -18.22 1.06
N ARG A 277 -1.25 -18.10 2.36
CA ARG A 277 -2.15 -19.03 3.07
C ARG A 277 -3.51 -19.08 2.42
N ARG A 278 -4.07 -17.93 2.06
CA ARG A 278 -5.42 -17.85 1.50
C ARG A 278 -5.51 -18.56 0.14
N LEU A 279 -4.50 -18.44 -0.72
CA LEU A 279 -4.44 -19.20 -1.97
C LEU A 279 -4.25 -20.71 -1.73
N ALA A 280 -3.48 -21.09 -0.70
CA ALA A 280 -3.32 -22.50 -0.32
C ALA A 280 -4.62 -23.11 0.23
N GLU A 281 -5.36 -22.39 1.07
CA GLU A 281 -6.68 -22.79 1.59
C GLU A 281 -7.69 -23.04 0.47
N ARG A 282 -7.58 -22.29 -0.64
CA ARG A 282 -8.42 -22.47 -1.83
C ARG A 282 -7.91 -23.57 -2.77
N GLY A 283 -6.79 -24.20 -2.47
CA GLY A 283 -6.18 -25.24 -3.29
C GLY A 283 -5.51 -24.72 -4.56
N VAL A 284 -5.27 -23.40 -4.66
CA VAL A 284 -4.55 -22.78 -5.79
C VAL A 284 -3.05 -23.01 -5.66
N ILE A 285 -2.53 -22.94 -4.44
CA ILE A 285 -1.15 -23.31 -4.10
C ILE A 285 -1.17 -24.67 -3.40
N THR A 286 -0.73 -25.71 -4.10
CA THR A 286 -0.83 -27.11 -3.64
C THR A 286 0.46 -27.65 -3.03
N ASP A 287 1.59 -27.00 -3.29
CA ASP A 287 2.95 -27.41 -2.92
C ASP A 287 3.51 -26.61 -1.73
N ILE A 288 2.63 -26.06 -0.91
CA ILE A 288 2.98 -25.29 0.29
C ILE A 288 3.79 -26.13 1.29
N ASN A 289 4.96 -25.60 1.69
CA ASN A 289 5.72 -26.14 2.81
C ASN A 289 5.22 -25.52 4.12
N GLU A 290 4.21 -26.15 4.72
CA GLU A 290 3.56 -25.70 5.95
C GLU A 290 4.52 -25.54 7.15
N ALA A 291 5.53 -26.41 7.26
CA ALA A 291 6.51 -26.31 8.35
C ALA A 291 7.39 -25.07 8.20
N ARG A 292 7.88 -24.79 6.98
CA ARG A 292 8.67 -23.59 6.68
C ARG A 292 7.85 -22.32 6.86
N LEU A 293 6.59 -22.32 6.42
CA LEU A 293 5.72 -21.17 6.55
C LEU A 293 5.44 -20.83 8.01
N ARG A 294 5.07 -21.83 8.83
CA ARG A 294 4.87 -21.62 10.27
C ARG A 294 6.13 -21.09 10.95
N LEU A 295 7.28 -21.71 10.68
CA LEU A 295 8.54 -21.28 11.28
C LEU A 295 8.91 -19.84 10.88
N PHE A 296 8.67 -19.45 9.64
CA PHE A 296 8.89 -18.08 9.19
C PHE A 296 7.94 -17.11 9.90
N GLU A 297 6.64 -17.42 9.94
CA GLU A 297 5.60 -16.60 10.57
C GLU A 297 5.87 -16.35 12.06
N GLU A 298 6.25 -17.39 12.80
CA GLU A 298 6.65 -17.31 14.22
C GLU A 298 7.86 -16.40 14.45
N ARG A 299 8.75 -16.28 13.45
CA ARG A 299 10.02 -15.55 13.53
C ARG A 299 9.98 -14.17 12.88
N ILE A 300 8.86 -13.75 12.28
CA ILE A 300 8.70 -12.36 11.82
C ILE A 300 8.92 -11.42 13.02
N PRO A 301 9.70 -10.34 12.89
CA PRO A 301 9.90 -9.41 13.99
C PRO A 301 8.57 -8.85 14.53
N PRO A 302 8.39 -8.76 15.86
CA PRO A 302 7.22 -8.12 16.43
C PRO A 302 7.27 -6.60 16.20
N TYR A 303 6.10 -5.96 16.21
CA TYR A 303 6.07 -4.50 16.32
C TYR A 303 6.59 -4.07 17.68
N MET A 304 7.40 -3.02 17.69
CA MET A 304 7.76 -2.32 18.93
C MET A 304 6.92 -1.05 19.10
N TYR A 305 6.83 -0.58 20.34
CA TYR A 305 6.08 0.61 20.70
C TYR A 305 7.02 1.60 21.39
N ASN A 306 6.89 2.89 21.09
CA ASN A 306 7.65 3.93 21.78
C ASN A 306 7.05 4.23 23.17
N GLU A 307 7.68 5.13 23.93
CA GLU A 307 7.25 5.48 25.28
C GLU A 307 5.81 6.05 25.36
N ARG A 308 5.31 6.63 24.26
CA ARG A 308 3.92 7.09 24.16
C ARG A 308 2.94 5.96 23.85
N GLY A 309 3.42 4.74 23.64
CA GLY A 309 2.65 3.58 23.22
C GLY A 309 2.31 3.56 21.73
N ALA A 310 2.91 4.42 20.89
CA ALA A 310 2.70 4.40 19.45
C ALA A 310 3.56 3.32 18.80
N VAL A 311 3.07 2.68 17.73
CA VAL A 311 3.88 1.73 16.93
C VAL A 311 5.10 2.47 16.40
N LYS A 312 6.29 1.92 16.65
CA LYS A 312 7.56 2.47 16.14
C LYS A 312 7.64 2.28 14.64
N GLU A 313 8.25 3.24 13.94
CA GLU A 313 8.55 3.12 12.53
C GLU A 313 9.68 2.12 12.27
N TRP A 314 10.61 2.01 13.23
CA TRP A 314 11.66 0.99 13.26
C TRP A 314 11.55 0.14 14.53
N SER A 315 11.25 -1.14 14.35
CA SER A 315 11.06 -2.12 15.44
C SER A 315 12.37 -2.74 15.90
N LEU A 316 13.31 -1.87 16.29
CA LEU A 316 14.51 -2.21 17.07
C LEU A 316 14.72 -1.16 18.16
N SER A 317 15.32 -1.57 19.27
CA SER A 317 15.58 -0.70 20.43
C SER A 317 16.52 0.45 20.11
N MET A 318 17.49 0.23 19.20
CA MET A 318 18.51 1.21 18.83
C MET A 318 18.02 2.39 17.96
N PHE A 319 16.80 2.31 17.40
CA PHE A 319 16.26 3.34 16.51
C PHE A 319 15.13 4.13 17.18
N GLY A 320 15.20 5.44 17.16
CA GLY A 320 14.10 6.32 17.56
C GLY A 320 13.24 6.75 16.37
N ASP A 321 12.03 7.22 16.66
CA ASP A 321 11.10 7.69 15.63
C ASP A 321 11.28 9.18 15.33
N HIS A 322 11.13 9.56 14.07
CA HIS A 322 10.99 10.94 13.61
C HIS A 322 9.55 11.19 13.17
N ASP A 323 8.73 11.71 14.09
CA ASP A 323 7.29 11.91 13.85
C ASP A 323 6.99 13.07 12.88
N ASN A 324 7.92 14.02 12.71
CA ASN A 324 7.75 15.15 11.79
C ASN A 324 8.12 14.75 10.35
N HIS A 325 7.26 13.96 9.70
CA HIS A 325 7.48 13.52 8.33
C HIS A 325 6.16 13.29 7.58
N ARG A 326 6.17 13.56 6.27
CA ARG A 326 4.98 13.47 5.39
C ARG A 326 4.55 12.03 5.08
N HIS A 327 5.48 11.07 5.13
CA HIS A 327 5.16 9.64 5.00
C HIS A 327 4.91 9.03 6.37
N SER A 328 3.96 8.11 6.42
CA SER A 328 3.64 7.33 7.61
C SER A 328 3.65 5.84 7.30
N SER A 329 4.79 5.34 6.79
CA SER A 329 4.93 3.98 6.25
C SER A 329 4.65 2.86 7.26
N HIS A 330 4.86 3.11 8.55
CA HIS A 330 4.51 2.20 9.64
C HIS A 330 2.99 2.02 9.82
N LEU A 331 2.16 2.87 9.22
CA LEU A 331 0.71 2.70 9.18
C LEU A 331 0.26 1.60 8.20
N TYR A 332 1.19 0.99 7.44
CA TYR A 332 0.92 -0.20 6.62
C TYR A 332 0.15 -1.27 7.42
N ALA A 333 0.49 -1.44 8.70
CA ALA A 333 -0.14 -2.38 9.60
C ALA A 333 -1.66 -2.18 9.76
N ALA A 334 -2.17 -0.98 9.50
CA ALA A 334 -3.62 -0.69 9.45
C ALA A 334 -4.15 -0.59 8.03
N TRP A 335 -3.38 0.00 7.10
CA TRP A 335 -3.71 0.04 5.68
C TRP A 335 -2.44 0.13 4.83
N PRO A 336 -2.29 -0.70 3.78
CA PRO A 336 -3.28 -1.63 3.24
C PRO A 336 -3.44 -2.94 4.02
N GLY A 337 -2.53 -3.22 4.95
CA GLY A 337 -2.54 -4.43 5.77
C GLY A 337 -3.75 -4.52 6.70
N PHE A 338 -3.77 -5.59 7.49
CA PHE A 338 -4.93 -5.94 8.34
C PHE A 338 -4.57 -6.13 9.82
N ASP A 339 -3.30 -6.01 10.21
CA ASP A 339 -2.84 -6.28 11.57
C ASP A 339 -3.61 -5.49 12.64
N ALA A 340 -3.80 -4.18 12.44
CA ALA A 340 -4.57 -3.33 13.35
C ALA A 340 -6.06 -3.72 13.45
N ALA A 341 -6.61 -4.44 12.47
CA ALA A 341 -7.99 -4.90 12.52
C ALA A 341 -8.18 -6.19 13.34
N HIS A 342 -7.07 -6.87 13.67
CA HIS A 342 -7.05 -8.18 14.31
C HIS A 342 -6.27 -8.22 15.63
N ASP A 343 -5.42 -7.22 15.89
CA ASP A 343 -4.72 -7.04 17.15
C ASP A 343 -5.02 -5.66 17.74
N LYS A 344 -5.68 -5.66 18.90
CA LYS A 344 -6.06 -4.43 19.62
C LYS A 344 -4.83 -3.61 20.03
N THR A 345 -3.73 -4.26 20.40
CA THR A 345 -2.49 -3.57 20.80
C THR A 345 -1.90 -2.81 19.62
N VAL A 346 -1.88 -3.46 18.45
CA VAL A 346 -1.47 -2.81 17.20
C VAL A 346 -2.42 -1.67 16.85
N ALA A 347 -3.74 -1.87 16.96
CA ALA A 347 -4.73 -0.82 16.73
C ALA A 347 -4.52 0.40 17.61
N ASP A 348 -4.35 0.20 18.92
CA ASP A 348 -4.13 1.27 19.90
C ASP A 348 -2.81 2.02 19.62
N GLY A 349 -1.75 1.30 19.25
CA GLY A 349 -0.48 1.91 18.89
C GLY A 349 -0.51 2.66 17.56
N ILE A 350 -1.26 2.17 16.57
CA ILE A 350 -1.50 2.89 15.31
C ILE A 350 -2.29 4.17 15.55
N ARG A 351 -3.35 4.16 16.37
CA ARG A 351 -4.11 5.37 16.71
C ARG A 351 -3.19 6.45 17.31
N ARG A 352 -2.31 6.05 18.23
CA ARG A 352 -1.31 6.96 18.82
C ARG A 352 -0.31 7.49 17.81
N ALA A 353 0.14 6.66 16.86
CA ALA A 353 1.02 7.08 15.78
C ALA A 353 0.32 8.09 14.85
N VAL A 354 -0.93 7.82 14.45
CA VAL A 354 -1.75 8.73 13.64
C VAL A 354 -1.94 10.07 14.36
N MET A 355 -2.29 10.05 15.65
CA MET A 355 -2.43 11.28 16.45
C MET A 355 -1.13 12.09 16.48
N ALA A 356 0.02 11.45 16.69
CA ALA A 356 1.32 12.13 16.68
C ALA A 356 1.59 12.80 15.32
N ARG A 357 1.46 12.05 14.22
CA ARG A 357 1.64 12.57 12.85
C ARG A 357 0.69 13.72 12.53
N ARG A 358 -0.56 13.63 12.97
CA ARG A 358 -1.58 14.67 12.76
C ARG A 358 -1.22 15.98 13.47
N ILE A 359 -0.74 15.94 14.71
CA ILE A 359 -0.31 17.14 15.45
C ILE A 359 0.86 17.84 14.76
N TYR A 360 1.79 17.08 14.16
CA TYR A 360 2.87 17.70 13.38
C TYR A 360 2.40 18.23 12.03
N ALA A 361 1.46 17.53 11.39
CA ALA A 361 0.89 17.91 10.10
C ALA A 361 0.22 19.30 10.08
N SER A 362 -0.14 19.85 11.26
CA SER A 362 -0.66 21.21 11.39
C SER A 362 0.41 22.31 11.39
N ASN A 363 1.70 21.96 11.51
CA ASN A 363 2.79 22.92 11.73
C ASN A 363 3.75 23.09 10.53
N GLU A 364 3.71 22.20 9.52
CA GLU A 364 4.60 22.21 8.34
C GLU A 364 3.89 21.86 7.02
N ARG A 365 4.62 21.97 5.88
CA ARG A 365 4.15 21.56 4.55
C ARG A 365 3.79 20.07 4.56
N THR A 366 2.50 19.77 4.48
CA THR A 366 1.98 18.41 4.40
C THR A 366 1.41 18.09 3.05
N THR A 367 1.52 16.82 2.68
CA THR A 367 1.08 16.30 1.38
C THR A 367 -0.33 15.73 1.44
N GLY A 368 -1.04 15.78 0.32
CA GLY A 368 -2.39 15.21 0.19
C GLY A 368 -2.40 13.71 0.49
N PHE A 369 -1.49 12.94 -0.11
CA PHE A 369 -1.38 11.49 0.17
C PHE A 369 -1.02 11.19 1.64
N GLY A 370 -0.24 12.06 2.29
CA GLY A 370 0.15 11.88 3.70
C GLY A 370 -1.07 12.00 4.62
N ARG A 371 -1.91 13.02 4.41
CA ARG A 371 -3.19 13.16 5.15
C ARG A 371 -4.15 12.03 4.84
N MET A 372 -4.18 11.56 3.58
CA MET A 372 -4.99 10.41 3.20
C MET A 372 -4.59 9.16 3.99
N GLN A 373 -3.29 8.85 4.08
CA GLN A 373 -2.78 7.70 4.84
C GLN A 373 -3.22 7.75 6.31
N LEU A 374 -3.22 8.93 6.93
CA LEU A 374 -3.73 9.11 8.29
C LEU A 374 -5.23 8.79 8.38
N ALA A 375 -6.05 9.31 7.46
CA ALA A 375 -7.49 9.11 7.47
C ALA A 375 -7.88 7.64 7.24
N ILE A 376 -7.27 6.98 6.25
CA ILE A 376 -7.58 5.57 5.96
C ILE A 376 -7.09 4.63 7.07
N ALA A 377 -5.91 4.89 7.66
CA ALA A 377 -5.42 4.13 8.80
C ALA A 377 -6.33 4.33 10.03
N ALA A 378 -6.77 5.56 10.31
CA ALA A 378 -7.73 5.84 11.38
C ALA A 378 -9.04 5.07 11.19
N ALA A 379 -9.61 5.08 9.97
CA ALA A 379 -10.80 4.31 9.63
C ALA A 379 -10.59 2.81 9.91
N ARG A 380 -9.45 2.25 9.50
CA ARG A 380 -9.10 0.84 9.71
C ARG A 380 -8.91 0.44 11.16
N THR A 381 -8.60 1.38 12.05
CA THR A 381 -8.56 1.10 13.49
C THR A 381 -9.93 1.08 14.16
N GLY A 382 -11.01 1.52 13.50
CA GLY A 382 -12.33 1.61 14.12
C GLY A 382 -12.53 2.83 15.04
N ASP A 383 -11.61 3.80 15.02
CA ASP A 383 -11.72 5.04 15.83
C ASP A 383 -12.47 6.12 15.06
N ARG A 384 -13.77 6.27 15.36
CA ARG A 384 -14.66 7.27 14.74
C ARG A 384 -14.18 8.71 14.95
N GLU A 385 -13.71 9.04 16.14
CA GLU A 385 -13.31 10.40 16.49
C GLU A 385 -12.02 10.80 15.77
N LEU A 386 -11.01 9.92 15.83
CA LEU A 386 -9.76 10.12 15.11
C LEU A 386 -9.98 10.19 13.60
N PHE A 387 -10.84 9.30 13.06
CA PHE A 387 -11.20 9.33 11.65
C PHE A 387 -11.86 10.65 11.24
N GLY A 388 -12.84 11.15 12.01
CA GLY A 388 -13.53 12.41 11.72
C GLY A 388 -12.56 13.60 11.66
N HIS A 389 -11.59 13.65 12.58
CA HIS A 389 -10.55 14.66 12.59
C HIS A 389 -9.56 14.54 11.42
N CYS A 390 -9.12 13.32 11.08
CA CYS A 390 -8.25 13.10 9.93
C CYS A 390 -8.95 13.39 8.60
N LEU A 391 -10.24 13.06 8.48
CA LEU A 391 -11.03 13.37 7.29
C LEU A 391 -11.22 14.87 7.12
N PHE A 392 -11.51 15.60 8.21
CA PHE A 392 -11.60 17.06 8.18
C PHE A 392 -10.30 17.68 7.67
N ASP A 393 -9.15 17.20 8.17
CA ASP A 393 -7.84 17.68 7.72
C ASP A 393 -7.57 17.35 6.25
N LEU A 394 -8.04 16.20 5.76
CA LEU A 394 -7.85 15.79 4.36
C LEU A 394 -8.63 16.67 3.39
N VAL A 395 -9.90 16.96 3.69
CA VAL A 395 -10.85 17.62 2.75
C VAL A 395 -11.06 19.11 3.00
N GLY A 396 -10.50 19.62 4.11
CA GLY A 396 -10.57 21.03 4.52
C GLY A 396 -9.26 21.79 4.31
N ALA A 397 -8.21 21.13 3.82
CA ALA A 397 -6.93 21.75 3.52
C ALA A 397 -6.90 22.36 2.10
N ASP A 398 -5.91 23.22 1.82
CA ASP A 398 -5.77 23.92 0.53
C ASP A 398 -5.10 23.03 -0.53
N PHE A 399 -5.75 21.92 -0.90
CA PHE A 399 -5.31 21.00 -1.96
C PHE A 399 -6.14 21.09 -3.24
N GLU A 400 -7.44 21.41 -3.14
CA GLU A 400 -8.36 21.34 -4.27
C GLU A 400 -8.29 22.59 -5.16
N TYR A 401 -7.96 22.39 -6.43
CA TYR A 401 -8.17 23.39 -7.47
C TYR A 401 -9.68 23.59 -7.73
N PRO A 402 -10.09 24.69 -8.40
CA PRO A 402 -11.49 24.87 -8.82
C PRO A 402 -12.05 23.73 -9.69
N SER A 403 -11.19 22.92 -10.30
CA SER A 403 -11.55 21.72 -11.05
C SER A 403 -11.80 20.48 -10.18
N LEU A 404 -11.66 20.58 -8.85
CA LEU A 404 -11.68 19.47 -7.88
C LEU A 404 -10.53 18.47 -8.02
N MET A 405 -9.57 18.72 -8.92
CA MET A 405 -8.29 18.02 -8.90
C MET A 405 -7.41 18.60 -7.78
N THR A 406 -6.37 17.88 -7.39
CA THR A 406 -5.58 18.22 -6.21
C THR A 406 -4.15 18.64 -6.53
N SER A 407 -3.51 19.33 -5.59
CA SER A 407 -2.07 19.51 -5.53
C SER A 407 -1.41 18.49 -4.59
N HIS A 408 -0.10 18.29 -4.76
CA HIS A 408 0.69 17.41 -3.90
C HIS A 408 0.79 17.94 -2.47
N ASP A 409 1.05 19.24 -2.30
CA ASP A 409 1.19 19.97 -1.04
C ASP A 409 0.13 21.07 -0.95
N MET A 410 -0.11 21.55 0.28
CA MET A 410 -0.93 22.74 0.51
C MET A 410 -0.32 23.99 -0.14
N GLY A 411 -1.17 24.96 -0.48
CA GLY A 411 -0.74 26.22 -1.08
C GLY A 411 -0.62 26.09 -2.59
N LEU A 412 -1.78 25.92 -3.25
CA LEU A 412 -1.96 25.55 -4.66
C LEU A 412 -0.95 26.17 -5.65
N SER A 413 -0.63 27.46 -5.48
CA SER A 413 0.26 28.21 -6.38
C SER A 413 1.74 27.82 -6.29
N LYS A 414 2.12 27.08 -5.25
CA LYS A 414 3.51 26.68 -4.96
C LYS A 414 3.71 25.16 -4.94
N SER A 415 2.68 24.39 -5.30
CA SER A 415 2.74 22.94 -5.31
C SER A 415 2.53 22.37 -6.71
N ALA A 416 2.92 21.10 -6.87
CA ALA A 416 2.73 20.34 -8.09
C ALA A 416 1.30 19.83 -8.19
N PHE A 417 0.75 19.83 -9.40
CA PHE A 417 -0.50 19.13 -9.71
C PHE A 417 -0.32 17.63 -9.48
N CYS A 418 -1.18 17.01 -8.65
CA CYS A 418 -1.13 15.59 -8.34
C CYS A 418 -2.52 15.06 -8.01
N THR A 419 -2.84 13.86 -8.48
CA THR A 419 -4.20 13.30 -8.43
C THR A 419 -4.41 12.24 -7.35
N ASP A 420 -3.38 11.96 -6.55
CA ASP A 420 -3.44 10.99 -5.45
C ASP A 420 -4.55 11.27 -4.43
N ASN A 421 -4.64 12.51 -3.94
CA ASN A 421 -5.69 12.89 -3.02
C ASN A 421 -7.07 12.84 -3.71
N ALA A 422 -7.22 13.48 -4.86
CA ALA A 422 -8.48 13.46 -5.63
C ALA A 422 -9.01 12.04 -5.86
N MET A 423 -8.17 11.06 -6.22
CA MET A 423 -8.59 9.69 -6.54
C MET A 423 -8.74 8.75 -5.32
N SER A 424 -8.30 9.17 -4.14
CA SER A 424 -8.31 8.32 -2.94
C SER A 424 -9.49 8.56 -1.99
N ILE A 425 -10.13 9.73 -2.05
CA ILE A 425 -11.17 10.17 -1.11
C ILE A 425 -12.32 9.15 -1.01
N HIS A 426 -12.78 8.59 -2.12
CA HIS A 426 -13.86 7.60 -2.09
C HIS A 426 -13.43 6.31 -1.37
N GLY A 427 -12.17 5.88 -1.50
CA GLY A 427 -11.61 4.73 -0.79
C GLY A 427 -11.55 4.95 0.73
N VAL A 428 -11.10 6.15 1.16
CA VAL A 428 -11.12 6.56 2.58
C VAL A 428 -12.54 6.51 3.15
N ILE A 429 -13.51 7.05 2.42
CA ILE A 429 -14.93 7.06 2.84
C ILE A 429 -15.49 5.65 2.87
N ASN A 430 -15.17 4.81 1.87
CA ASN A 430 -15.61 3.41 1.84
C ASN A 430 -15.15 2.66 3.10
N GLU A 431 -13.90 2.80 3.52
CA GLU A 431 -13.38 2.12 4.72
C GLU A 431 -14.06 2.55 6.03
N ALA A 432 -14.56 3.78 6.11
CA ALA A 432 -15.34 4.25 7.25
C ALA A 432 -16.80 3.78 7.24
N LEU A 433 -17.35 3.48 6.07
CA LEU A 433 -18.74 3.05 5.86
C LEU A 433 -18.90 1.53 5.84
N VAL A 434 -17.98 0.79 5.23
CA VAL A 434 -18.01 -0.66 5.09
C VAL A 434 -16.57 -1.19 5.13
N TYR A 435 -16.19 -1.75 6.27
CA TYR A 435 -14.95 -2.52 6.38
C TYR A 435 -15.22 -3.97 6.03
N SER A 436 -14.30 -4.62 5.33
CA SER A 436 -14.34 -6.07 5.12
C SER A 436 -12.95 -6.67 4.95
N ASP A 437 -12.82 -7.91 5.42
CA ASP A 437 -11.75 -8.85 5.13
C ASP A 437 -12.36 -10.22 4.78
N SER A 438 -11.54 -11.25 4.62
CA SER A 438 -12.01 -12.62 4.32
C SER A 438 -12.83 -13.26 5.44
N ARG A 439 -12.93 -12.64 6.64
CA ARG A 439 -13.58 -13.20 7.83
C ARG A 439 -14.82 -12.45 8.26
N CYS A 440 -14.92 -11.16 7.97
CA CYS A 440 -16.02 -10.33 8.45
C CYS A 440 -16.33 -9.15 7.54
N ILE A 441 -17.58 -8.71 7.64
CA ILE A 441 -18.07 -7.44 7.11
C ILE A 441 -18.54 -6.63 8.32
N ARG A 442 -18.06 -5.39 8.45
CA ARG A 442 -18.49 -4.44 9.48
C ARG A 442 -19.11 -3.23 8.79
N LEU A 443 -20.37 -2.96 9.13
CA LEU A 443 -21.10 -1.82 8.61
C LEU A 443 -20.94 -0.63 9.54
N LEU A 444 -20.68 0.54 8.95
CA LEU A 444 -20.50 1.83 9.61
C LEU A 444 -19.43 1.83 10.73
N PRO A 445 -18.24 1.21 10.52
CA PRO A 445 -17.23 1.08 11.58
C PRO A 445 -16.76 2.43 12.14
N CYS A 446 -16.69 3.47 11.29
CA CYS A 446 -16.27 4.81 11.66
C CYS A 446 -17.19 5.90 11.07
N SER A 447 -18.47 5.60 10.84
CA SER A 447 -19.37 6.57 10.23
C SER A 447 -19.48 7.83 11.08
N ILE A 448 -19.22 8.99 10.48
CA ILE A 448 -19.40 10.31 11.10
C ILE A 448 -20.70 10.99 10.68
N TRP A 449 -21.49 10.35 9.82
CA TRP A 449 -22.75 10.89 9.30
C TRP A 449 -23.94 10.29 10.06
N GLU A 450 -24.91 11.13 10.40
CA GLU A 450 -26.12 10.72 11.13
C GLU A 450 -27.13 9.95 10.25
N SER A 451 -27.19 10.29 8.97
CA SER A 451 -28.08 9.63 8.01
C SER A 451 -27.54 9.73 6.59
N GLY A 452 -27.94 8.78 5.74
CA GLY A 452 -27.53 8.71 4.35
C GLY A 452 -27.77 7.32 3.75
N ALA A 453 -27.36 7.15 2.49
CA ALA A 453 -27.36 5.85 1.85
C ALA A 453 -26.17 5.77 0.88
N VAL A 454 -25.53 4.60 0.84
CA VAL A 454 -24.50 4.26 -0.16
C VAL A 454 -24.87 2.93 -0.79
N ARG A 455 -24.58 2.75 -2.07
CA ARG A 455 -24.91 1.53 -2.83
C ARG A 455 -23.72 1.11 -3.67
N GLY A 456 -23.55 -0.20 -3.81
CA GLY A 456 -22.55 -0.78 -4.71
C GLY A 456 -21.12 -0.80 -4.18
N ILE A 457 -20.89 -0.65 -2.86
CA ILE A 457 -19.58 -0.94 -2.28
C ILE A 457 -19.33 -2.45 -2.32
N MET A 458 -18.15 -2.85 -2.77
CA MET A 458 -17.71 -4.26 -2.77
C MET A 458 -17.09 -4.64 -1.42
N THR A 459 -17.23 -5.91 -1.07
CA THR A 459 -16.61 -6.50 0.12
C THR A 459 -15.61 -7.59 -0.27
N ARG A 460 -14.55 -7.76 0.52
CA ARG A 460 -13.45 -8.71 0.30
C ARG A 460 -13.79 -10.16 0.66
N CYS A 461 -15.00 -10.61 0.31
CA CYS A 461 -15.56 -11.89 0.75
C CYS A 461 -15.94 -12.84 -0.41
N ALA A 462 -15.62 -12.47 -1.66
CA ALA A 462 -15.94 -13.28 -2.84
C ALA A 462 -14.88 -14.36 -3.15
N GLY A 463 -13.62 -14.12 -2.75
CA GLY A 463 -12.44 -14.96 -3.04
C GLY A 463 -12.20 -16.14 -2.09
#